data_AF-A0AA85BZ85-F1
#
_entry.id   AF-A0AA85BZ85-F1
#
_cell.length_a   1.000
_cell.length_b   1.000
_cell.length_c   1.000
_cell.angle_alpha   90.00
_cell.angle_beta   90.00
_cell.angle_gamma   90.00
#
_symmetry.space_group_name_H-M   'P 1'
#
loop_
_entity.id
_entity.type
_entity.pdbx_description
1 polymer ?
#
loop_
_entity_poly.entity_id
_entity_poly.type
_entity_poly.pdbx_seq_one_letter_code
_entity_poly.pdbx_strand_id
1 'polypeptide(L)'
;MSRLTWPYYTCTFFRKQPKYGLKLWYRYFIPDSYASVDIWNARLSSDIFRNISARDHGLKLLQKINSGKVVSPLDYDIFANKLDELDVKSLDFVEEVIMSYMNTQSAVDVRDSTSHAFIRGYLNFREVDRLLKLIECRSKTGIL
;
A
#
# COMPACT_ATOMS: atom_id res chain seq x y z
N MET A 1 2.83 18.28 -5.66
CA MET A 1 2.71 17.41 -4.46
C MET A 1 1.26 17.39 -4.02
N SER A 2 0.46 16.51 -4.64
CA SER A 2 -0.95 16.35 -4.28
C SER A 2 -1.02 15.32 -3.15
N ARG A 3 -1.14 15.78 -1.91
CA ARG A 3 -1.30 14.89 -0.75
C ARG A 3 -2.68 14.25 -0.81
N LEU A 4 -2.69 12.92 -0.69
CA LEU A 4 -3.80 12.01 -0.38
C LEU A 4 -5.19 12.64 -0.33
N THR A 5 -5.84 12.69 -1.48
CA THR A 5 -7.30 12.75 -1.55
C THR A 5 -7.80 11.33 -1.76
N TRP A 6 -8.03 10.58 -0.69
CA TRP A 6 -8.75 9.30 -0.78
C TRP A 6 -10.16 9.62 -1.28
N PRO A 7 -10.52 9.28 -2.53
CA PRO A 7 -11.90 9.35 -2.95
C PRO A 7 -12.56 8.11 -2.37
N TYR A 8 -13.11 8.25 -1.16
CA TYR A 8 -14.17 7.41 -0.60
C TYR A 8 -14.13 5.93 -1.04
N TYR A 9 -13.20 5.11 -0.52
CA TYR A 9 -13.30 3.65 -0.59
C TYR A 9 -14.29 3.07 0.43
N THR A 10 -15.16 3.91 1.01
CA THR A 10 -16.39 3.43 1.62
C THR A 10 -17.25 2.89 0.49
N CYS A 11 -17.24 1.56 0.31
CA CYS A 11 -18.08 0.78 -0.58
C CYS A 11 -19.26 1.60 -1.15
N THR A 12 -19.06 2.25 -2.29
CA THR A 12 -20.20 2.73 -3.06
C THR A 12 -20.82 1.47 -3.63
N PHE A 13 -21.74 0.86 -2.89
CA PHE A 13 -22.86 0.20 -3.55
C PHE A 13 -23.41 1.26 -4.50
N PHE A 14 -23.07 1.12 -5.78
CA PHE A 14 -23.46 2.01 -6.86
C PHE A 14 -24.99 2.03 -6.93
N ARG A 15 -25.63 2.90 -6.13
CA ARG A 15 -27.03 3.25 -6.28
C ARG A 15 -27.07 4.73 -6.58
N LYS A 16 -27.44 5.04 -7.83
CA LYS A 16 -27.70 6.40 -8.33
C LYS A 16 -28.37 7.22 -7.23
N GLN A 17 -27.76 8.35 -6.85
CA GLN A 17 -28.40 9.26 -5.92
C GLN A 17 -29.72 9.76 -6.53
N PRO A 18 -30.84 9.70 -5.79
CA PRO A 18 -32.11 10.21 -6.28
C PRO A 18 -32.03 11.74 -6.40
N LYS A 19 -32.50 12.27 -7.52
CA LYS A 19 -32.40 13.69 -7.89
C LYS A 19 -33.27 14.64 -7.05
N TYR A 20 -34.02 14.14 -6.08
CA TYR A 20 -35.01 14.93 -5.33
C TYR A 20 -34.94 14.60 -3.85
N GLY A 21 -34.99 15.67 -3.05
CA GLY A 21 -34.49 15.72 -1.69
C GLY A 21 -35.24 14.87 -0.69
N LEU A 22 -34.49 13.97 -0.07
CA LEU A 22 -34.47 13.71 1.36
C LEU A 22 -32.98 13.47 1.66
N LYS A 23 -32.39 14.20 2.62
CA LYS A 23 -31.09 13.81 3.19
C LYS A 23 -31.31 12.46 3.86
N LEU A 24 -31.18 11.37 3.11
CA LEU A 24 -31.06 10.05 3.70
C LEU A 24 -29.84 10.13 4.61
N TRP A 25 -30.06 9.95 5.90
CA TRP A 25 -29.01 9.76 6.88
C TRP A 25 -28.35 8.40 6.61
N TYR A 26 -27.58 8.32 5.52
CA TYR A 26 -26.72 7.17 5.26
C TYR A 26 -25.60 7.21 6.28
N ARG A 27 -25.64 6.27 7.23
CA ARG A 27 -24.46 5.91 8.00
C ARG A 27 -23.76 4.80 7.22
N TYR A 28 -22.52 5.07 6.81
CA TYR A 28 -21.62 4.03 6.34
C TYR A 28 -21.38 3.02 7.48
N PHE A 29 -21.11 1.76 7.12
CA PHE A 29 -20.78 0.73 8.11
C PHE A 29 -19.53 1.12 8.93
N ILE A 30 -18.60 1.84 8.29
CA ILE A 30 -17.37 2.35 8.89
C ILE A 30 -17.35 3.88 8.71
N PRO A 31 -17.09 4.66 9.76
CA PRO A 31 -16.95 6.12 9.64
C PRO A 31 -15.66 6.50 8.91
N ASP A 32 -15.67 7.65 8.23
CA ASP A 32 -14.51 8.17 7.50
C ASP A 32 -13.27 8.33 8.39
N SER A 33 -13.48 8.62 9.69
CA SER A 33 -12.40 8.73 10.68
C SER A 33 -11.60 7.44 10.85
N TYR A 34 -12.18 6.27 10.55
CA TYR A 34 -11.50 4.99 10.62
C TYR A 34 -10.31 4.91 9.66
N ALA A 35 -10.37 5.61 8.52
CA ALA A 35 -9.27 5.67 7.57
C ALA A 35 -7.99 6.29 8.17
N SER A 36 -8.12 7.06 9.27
CA SER A 36 -6.99 7.58 10.06
C SER A 36 -5.91 8.24 9.20
N VAL A 37 -6.33 9.00 8.18
CA VAL A 37 -5.44 9.57 7.15
C VAL A 37 -4.42 10.51 7.78
N ASP A 38 -4.83 11.32 8.75
CA ASP A 38 -3.93 12.27 9.42
C ASP A 38 -2.81 11.57 10.20
N ILE A 39 -3.15 10.50 10.92
CA ILE A 39 -2.19 9.69 11.68
C ILE A 39 -1.21 9.00 10.73
N TRP A 40 -1.70 8.46 9.62
CA TRP A 40 -0.87 7.85 8.58
C TRP A 40 0.11 8.86 7.96
N ASN A 41 -0.37 10.05 7.64
CA ASN A 41 0.44 11.11 7.05
C ASN A 41 1.48 11.65 8.03
N ALA A 42 1.12 11.78 9.31
CA ALA A 42 2.05 12.15 10.36
C ALA A 42 3.20 11.13 10.46
N ARG A 43 2.90 9.82 10.39
CA ARG A 43 3.93 8.77 10.36
C ARG A 43 4.89 8.91 9.16
N LEU A 44 4.35 9.12 7.96
CA LEU A 44 5.15 9.26 6.72
C LEU A 44 5.96 10.57 6.67
N SER A 45 5.64 11.55 7.51
CA SER A 45 6.36 12.83 7.59
C SER A 45 7.72 12.75 8.30
N SER A 46 8.03 11.60 8.91
CA SER A 46 9.28 11.35 9.63
C SER A 46 10.53 11.40 8.73
N ASP A 47 11.67 11.80 9.31
CA ASP A 47 12.91 12.04 8.57
C ASP A 47 13.47 10.79 7.88
N ILE A 48 13.13 9.60 8.40
CA ILE A 48 13.52 8.29 7.84
C ILE A 48 13.12 8.19 6.36
N PHE A 49 11.98 8.77 6.00
CA PHE A 49 11.44 8.70 4.65
C PHE A 49 12.00 9.80 3.73
N ARG A 50 12.46 10.95 4.24
CA ARG A 50 12.74 12.12 3.37
C ARG A 50 13.82 11.92 2.31
N ASN A 51 14.85 11.13 2.63
CA ASN A 51 16.06 11.03 1.80
C ASN A 51 16.10 9.75 0.95
N ILE A 52 15.03 8.97 0.91
CA ILE A 52 15.00 7.65 0.26
C ILE A 52 13.99 7.67 -0.89
N SER A 53 14.51 7.55 -2.12
CA SER A 53 13.72 7.33 -3.34
C SER A 53 13.14 5.92 -3.36
N ALA A 54 11.82 5.80 -3.50
CA ALA A 54 11.13 4.51 -3.56
C ALA A 54 11.70 3.58 -4.64
N ARG A 55 11.94 4.14 -5.84
CA ARG A 55 12.41 3.38 -7.01
C ARG A 55 13.83 2.86 -6.81
N ASP A 56 14.74 3.72 -6.38
CA ASP A 56 16.14 3.35 -6.17
C ASP A 56 16.29 2.34 -5.04
N HIS A 57 15.47 2.48 -3.99
CA HIS A 57 15.45 1.56 -2.86
C HIS A 57 14.91 0.19 -3.26
N GLY A 58 13.83 0.13 -4.04
CA GLY A 58 13.31 -1.12 -4.59
C GLY A 58 14.32 -1.84 -5.51
N LEU A 59 15.04 -1.10 -6.36
CA LEU A 59 16.08 -1.68 -7.21
C LEU A 59 17.25 -2.26 -6.39
N LYS A 60 17.68 -1.55 -5.33
CA LYS A 60 18.69 -2.06 -4.40
C LYS A 60 18.23 -3.31 -3.67
N LEU A 61 16.95 -3.39 -3.30
CA LEU A 61 16.36 -4.60 -2.71
C LEU A 61 16.47 -5.78 -3.67
N LEU A 62 15.97 -5.63 -4.91
CA LEU A 62 16.07 -6.69 -5.93
C LEU A 62 17.52 -7.11 -6.19
N GLN A 63 18.44 -6.17 -6.32
CA GLN A 63 19.86 -6.47 -6.51
C GLN A 63 20.43 -7.28 -5.34
N LYS A 64 20.11 -6.92 -4.09
CA LYS A 64 20.55 -7.67 -2.91
C LYS A 64 19.98 -9.10 -2.93
N ILE A 65 18.68 -9.25 -3.18
CA ILE A 65 18.00 -10.55 -3.25
C ILE A 65 18.63 -11.43 -4.33
N ASN A 66 18.80 -10.90 -5.55
CA ASN A 66 19.38 -11.62 -6.69
C ASN A 66 20.85 -12.00 -6.46
N SER A 67 21.59 -11.21 -5.67
CA SER A 67 22.96 -11.53 -5.25
C SER A 67 23.04 -12.53 -4.09
N GLY A 68 21.90 -13.05 -3.61
CA GLY A 68 21.83 -13.98 -2.48
C GLY A 68 22.15 -13.34 -1.12
N LYS A 69 22.12 -12.00 -1.03
CA LYS A 69 22.38 -11.27 0.22
C LYS A 69 21.10 -11.17 1.04
N VAL A 70 21.27 -11.24 2.36
CA VAL A 70 20.17 -11.04 3.32
C VAL A 70 19.67 -9.60 3.23
N VAL A 71 18.35 -9.46 3.18
CA VAL A 71 17.68 -8.15 3.13
C VAL A 71 16.96 -7.89 4.45
N SER A 72 17.20 -6.71 5.02
CA SER A 72 16.55 -6.32 6.25
C SER A 72 15.03 -6.18 6.07
N PRO A 73 14.21 -6.75 6.95
CA PRO A 73 12.76 -6.52 6.96
C PRO A 73 12.39 -5.03 7.10
N LEU A 74 13.25 -4.25 7.75
CA LEU A 74 13.08 -2.80 7.84
C LEU A 74 13.27 -2.11 6.48
N ASP A 75 14.25 -2.54 5.67
CA ASP A 75 14.46 -1.96 4.34
C ASP A 75 13.23 -2.22 3.45
N TYR A 76 12.61 -3.41 3.59
CA TYR A 76 11.38 -3.77 2.90
C TYR A 76 10.16 -2.98 3.37
N ASP A 77 9.99 -2.79 4.68
CA ASP A 77 8.94 -1.92 5.25
C ASP A 77 9.10 -0.46 4.77
N ILE A 78 10.33 0.06 4.73
CA ILE A 78 10.60 1.42 4.20
C ILE A 78 10.16 1.54 2.74
N PHE A 79 10.45 0.54 1.91
CA PHE A 79 10.00 0.51 0.52
C PHE A 79 8.47 0.54 0.42
N ALA A 80 7.77 -0.30 1.19
CA ALA A 80 6.31 -0.36 1.18
C ALA A 80 5.66 0.96 1.60
N ASN A 81 6.20 1.64 2.61
CA ASN A 81 5.72 2.95 3.07
C ASN A 81 5.99 4.09 2.07
N LYS A 82 6.79 3.84 1.02
CA LYS A 82 7.18 4.81 0.00
C LYS A 82 6.48 4.64 -1.34
N LEU A 83 5.51 3.73 -1.43
CA LEU A 83 4.77 3.47 -2.66
C LEU A 83 4.09 4.70 -3.24
N ASP A 84 3.68 5.67 -2.41
CA ASP A 84 3.03 6.90 -2.88
C ASP A 84 3.92 7.76 -3.80
N GLU A 85 5.25 7.53 -3.84
CA GLU A 85 6.16 8.20 -4.79
C GLU A 85 6.17 7.55 -6.18
N LEU A 86 5.68 6.31 -6.28
CA LEU A 86 5.62 5.56 -7.52
C LEU A 86 4.32 5.83 -8.27
N ASP A 87 4.33 5.59 -9.57
CA ASP A 87 3.13 5.65 -10.41
C ASP A 87 2.46 4.28 -10.53
N VAL A 88 1.22 4.25 -10.99
CA VAL A 88 0.46 3.02 -11.30
C VAL A 88 1.24 2.10 -12.27
N LYS A 89 2.00 2.68 -13.20
CA LYS A 89 2.85 1.93 -14.16
C LYS A 89 3.98 1.15 -13.50
N SER A 90 4.36 1.50 -12.29
CA SER A 90 5.40 0.81 -11.51
C SER A 90 4.87 -0.35 -10.69
N LEU A 91 3.57 -0.66 -10.74
CA LEU A 91 3.00 -1.74 -9.94
C LEU A 91 3.56 -3.11 -10.30
N ASP A 92 3.89 -3.35 -11.56
CA ASP A 92 4.53 -4.61 -11.97
C ASP A 92 5.89 -4.79 -11.28
N PHE A 93 6.64 -3.69 -11.15
CA PHE A 93 7.90 -3.67 -10.40
C PHE A 93 7.68 -3.86 -8.90
N VAL A 94 6.62 -3.25 -8.33
CA VAL A 94 6.27 -3.45 -6.91
C VAL A 94 5.94 -4.92 -6.64
N GLU A 95 5.17 -5.56 -7.52
CA GLU A 95 4.82 -6.99 -7.42
C GLU A 95 6.05 -7.88 -7.57
N GLU A 96 6.97 -7.54 -8.47
CA GLU A 96 8.25 -8.23 -8.59
C GLU A 96 9.06 -8.16 -7.29
N VAL A 97 9.13 -6.98 -6.65
CA VAL A 97 9.80 -6.81 -5.35
C VAL A 97 9.12 -7.64 -4.26
N ILE A 98 7.79 -7.62 -4.19
CA ILE A 98 7.00 -8.42 -3.24
C ILE A 98 7.32 -9.91 -3.41
N MET A 99 7.14 -10.44 -4.62
CA MET A 99 7.34 -11.87 -4.89
C MET A 99 8.79 -12.30 -4.64
N SER A 100 9.76 -11.45 -5.02
CA SER A 100 11.18 -11.71 -4.79
C SER A 100 11.51 -11.73 -3.29
N TYR A 101 10.98 -10.78 -2.52
CA TYR A 101 11.22 -10.70 -1.08
C TYR A 101 10.59 -11.87 -0.33
N MET A 102 9.38 -12.27 -0.69
CA MET A 102 8.67 -13.38 -0.04
C MET A 102 9.34 -14.74 -0.26
N ASN A 103 10.19 -14.87 -1.28
CA ASN A 103 11.01 -16.07 -1.49
C ASN A 103 12.31 -16.08 -0.64
N THR A 104 12.55 -15.06 0.18
CA THR A 104 13.72 -14.99 1.08
C THR A 104 13.40 -15.50 2.48
N GLN A 105 14.42 -15.88 3.25
CA GLN A 105 14.25 -16.28 4.65
C GLN A 105 13.73 -15.13 5.53
N SER A 106 14.03 -13.87 5.17
CA SER A 106 13.60 -12.67 5.90
C SER A 106 12.11 -12.39 5.78
N ALA A 107 11.39 -13.12 4.90
CA ALA A 107 9.94 -13.03 4.75
C ALA A 107 9.17 -13.38 6.04
N VAL A 108 9.77 -14.17 6.95
CA VAL A 108 9.17 -14.52 8.24
C VAL A 108 9.05 -13.30 9.16
N ASP A 109 9.94 -12.32 9.01
CA ASP A 109 10.02 -11.12 9.85
C ASP A 109 9.35 -9.90 9.21
N VAL A 110 8.49 -10.11 8.20
CA VAL A 110 7.70 -9.03 7.59
C VAL A 110 6.83 -8.39 8.66
N ARG A 111 6.89 -7.05 8.73
CA ARG A 111 6.12 -6.27 9.69
C ARG A 111 4.69 -6.09 9.21
N ASP A 112 3.74 -6.07 10.14
CA ASP A 112 2.33 -5.78 9.84
C ASP A 112 2.15 -4.40 9.16
N SER A 113 3.03 -3.45 9.45
CA SER A 113 3.01 -2.14 8.80
C SER A 113 3.29 -2.20 7.30
N THR A 114 4.04 -3.21 6.85
CA THR A 114 4.35 -3.41 5.43
C THR A 114 3.07 -3.77 4.67
N SER A 115 2.30 -4.73 5.15
CA SER A 115 1.04 -5.15 4.54
C SER A 115 0.04 -4.00 4.49
N HIS A 116 -0.08 -3.24 5.59
CA HIS A 116 -0.93 -2.05 5.64
C HIS A 116 -0.50 -0.97 4.65
N ALA A 117 0.81 -0.76 4.48
CA ALA A 117 1.35 0.18 3.51
C ALA A 117 1.06 -0.23 2.06
N PHE A 118 1.21 -1.53 1.73
CA PHE A 118 0.83 -2.04 0.40
C PHE A 118 -0.67 -1.85 0.14
N ILE A 119 -1.54 -2.25 1.07
CA ILE A 119 -3.00 -2.09 0.92
C ILE A 119 -3.35 -0.62 0.65
N ARG A 120 -2.79 0.31 1.43
CA ARG A 120 -3.00 1.74 1.23
C ARG A 120 -2.46 2.25 -0.11
N GLY A 121 -1.27 1.80 -0.52
CA GLY A 121 -0.67 2.16 -1.80
C GLY A 121 -1.55 1.73 -2.98
N TYR A 122 -2.01 0.47 -3.00
CA TYR A 122 -2.90 -0.02 -4.06
C TYR A 122 -4.25 0.69 -4.07
N LEU A 123 -4.80 1.00 -2.89
CA LEU A 123 -5.98 1.84 -2.79
C LEU A 123 -5.70 3.24 -3.34
N ASN A 124 -4.56 3.86 -3.08
CA ASN A 124 -4.22 5.17 -3.66
C ASN A 124 -4.17 5.13 -5.20
N PHE A 125 -3.69 4.03 -5.76
CA PHE A 125 -3.63 3.80 -7.21
C PHE A 125 -4.98 3.46 -7.86
N ARG A 126 -6.05 3.24 -7.08
CA ARG A 126 -7.36 2.74 -7.54
C ARG A 126 -7.30 1.35 -8.17
N GLU A 127 -6.28 0.56 -7.85
CA GLU A 127 -6.02 -0.76 -8.42
C GLU A 127 -6.55 -1.87 -7.51
N VAL A 128 -7.86 -1.80 -7.22
CA VAL A 128 -8.53 -2.71 -6.28
C VAL A 128 -8.53 -4.16 -6.79
N ASP A 129 -8.70 -4.37 -8.09
CA ASP A 129 -8.70 -5.73 -8.67
C ASP A 129 -7.33 -6.41 -8.54
N ARG A 130 -6.24 -5.66 -8.70
CA ARG A 130 -4.88 -6.17 -8.47
C ARG A 130 -4.66 -6.49 -6.99
N LEU A 131 -5.09 -5.58 -6.10
CA LEU A 131 -5.01 -5.81 -4.66
C LEU A 131 -5.75 -7.09 -4.24
N LEU A 132 -6.96 -7.31 -4.74
CA LEU A 132 -7.74 -8.52 -4.45
C LEU A 132 -7.02 -9.79 -4.90
N LYS A 133 -6.38 -9.78 -6.07
CA LYS A 133 -5.55 -10.91 -6.53
C LYS A 133 -4.35 -11.17 -5.61
N LEU A 134 -3.70 -10.11 -5.13
CA LEU A 134 -2.58 -10.25 -4.20
C LEU A 134 -3.02 -10.83 -2.85
N ILE A 135 -4.19 -10.44 -2.35
CA ILE A 135 -4.80 -10.97 -1.12
C ILE A 135 -5.26 -12.41 -1.31
N GLU A 136 -5.83 -12.76 -2.48
CA GLU A 136 -6.17 -14.15 -2.81
C GLU A 136 -4.92 -15.04 -2.77
N CYS A 137 -3.78 -14.50 -3.23
CA CYS A 137 -2.47 -15.15 -3.17
C CYS A 137 -1.68 -14.86 -1.88
N ARG A 138 -2.34 -14.55 -0.75
CA ARG A 138 -1.70 -14.12 0.51
C ARG A 138 -0.55 -14.99 1.01
N SER A 139 -0.60 -16.31 0.77
CA SER A 139 0.47 -17.23 1.17
C SER A 139 1.78 -16.99 0.42
N LYS A 140 1.71 -16.41 -0.78
CA LYS A 140 2.86 -16.09 -1.63
C LYS A 140 3.26 -14.62 -1.52
N THR A 141 2.29 -13.72 -1.32
CA THR A 141 2.52 -12.27 -1.30
C THR A 141 2.82 -11.72 0.08
N GLY A 142 2.44 -12.42 1.15
CA GLY A 142 2.59 -11.94 2.53
C GLY A 142 1.68 -10.76 2.90
N ILE A 143 0.80 -10.35 1.99
CA ILE A 143 -0.17 -9.26 2.23
C ILE A 143 -1.41 -9.86 2.90
N LEU A 144 -1.73 -9.36 4.08
CA LEU A 144 -2.81 -9.83 4.97
C LEU A 144 -3.74 -8.69 5.36
#